data_AF-A0A9P3FGX1-F1
#
_entry.id   AF-A0A9P3FGX1-F1
#
_cell.length_a   1.000
_cell.length_b   1.000
_cell.length_c   1.000
_cell.angle_alpha   90.00
_cell.angle_beta   90.00
_cell.angle_gamma   90.00
#
_symmetry.space_group_name_H-M   'P 1'
#
loop_
_entity.id
_entity.type
_entity.pdbx_description
1 polymer ?
#
loop_
_entity_poly.entity_id
_entity_poly.type
_entity_poly.pdbx_seq_one_letter_code
_entity_poly.pdbx_strand_id
1 'polypeptide(L)'
;MASQNTTHPTPISFLDLPLEMKTQVLSNLPAREVQAARSICSEIRDVIDATGSRVLIHNPIRARAEAKINEELRALMWYPCPLSLRDYVFSFQKRRGIWKHPLKTGFAIKVASIQWAKLKMGETETAVDQQTFDKIVNSLFLIACLFAHAHDETYYPELKALRANSNTGFARLRALLMPNVSNIDEFYSSIDNLPFGFTLKDLAKFGLPLDREELGASYTEIIEKRVFGPTTAIPCAPSPHLAIPPYVLTKMVYFDERLGDIITGNPLPFIEPGICAVTQIKAILNVNSIPEPGNVFGFCLRTRKAHSLFVAALHGRVLAEWQKVAILEELYLF
;
A
#
# COMPACT_ATOMS: atom_id res chain seq x y z
N MET A 1 -67.10 -20.30 -1.01
CA MET A 1 -65.70 -20.09 -0.58
C MET A 1 -64.89 -19.70 -1.80
N ALA A 2 -64.57 -18.41 -1.94
CA ALA A 2 -63.78 -17.91 -3.05
C ALA A 2 -62.30 -18.21 -2.79
N SER A 3 -61.70 -19.00 -3.68
CA SER A 3 -60.25 -19.24 -3.70
C SER A 3 -59.54 -17.95 -4.06
N GLN A 4 -58.84 -17.36 -3.09
CA GLN A 4 -57.92 -16.25 -3.33
C GLN A 4 -56.72 -16.79 -4.13
N ASN A 5 -56.74 -16.58 -5.45
CA ASN A 5 -55.55 -16.73 -6.29
C ASN A 5 -54.58 -15.60 -5.94
N THR A 6 -53.65 -15.85 -5.02
CA THR A 6 -52.45 -15.04 -4.88
C THR A 6 -51.53 -15.34 -6.06
N THR A 7 -51.73 -14.62 -7.16
CA THR A 7 -50.75 -14.52 -8.25
C THR A 7 -49.49 -13.87 -7.69
N HIS A 8 -48.48 -14.67 -7.33
CA HIS A 8 -47.14 -14.15 -7.12
C HIS A 8 -46.65 -13.57 -8.45
N PRO A 9 -46.23 -12.30 -8.52
CA PRO A 9 -45.66 -11.75 -9.74
C PRO A 9 -44.44 -12.58 -10.12
N THR A 10 -44.42 -13.09 -11.34
CA THR A 10 -43.26 -13.79 -11.91
C THR A 10 -42.04 -12.88 -11.84
N PRO A 11 -40.88 -13.37 -11.36
CA PRO A 11 -39.69 -12.55 -11.28
C PRO A 11 -39.31 -12.08 -12.69
N ILE A 12 -39.19 -10.76 -12.85
CA ILE A 12 -38.77 -10.12 -14.09
C ILE A 12 -37.35 -10.61 -14.42
N SER A 13 -37.15 -11.19 -15.60
CA SER A 13 -35.83 -11.63 -16.03
C SER A 13 -34.95 -10.42 -16.32
N PHE A 14 -33.63 -10.55 -16.14
CA PHE A 14 -32.68 -9.53 -16.58
C PHE A 14 -32.84 -9.20 -18.07
N LEU A 15 -33.19 -10.20 -18.89
CA LEU A 15 -33.42 -10.03 -20.32
C LEU A 15 -34.69 -9.23 -20.62
N ASP A 16 -35.65 -9.16 -19.69
CA ASP A 16 -36.89 -8.39 -19.87
C ASP A 16 -36.71 -6.92 -19.48
N LEU A 17 -35.56 -6.54 -18.92
CA LEU A 17 -35.28 -5.17 -18.51
C LEU A 17 -35.03 -4.25 -19.73
N PRO A 18 -35.40 -2.96 -19.64
CA PRO A 18 -34.98 -1.94 -20.60
C PRO A 18 -33.45 -1.86 -20.73
N LEU A 19 -32.96 -1.42 -21.89
CA LEU A 19 -31.53 -1.33 -22.18
C LEU A 19 -30.79 -0.44 -21.16
N GLU A 20 -31.43 0.63 -20.72
CA GLU A 20 -30.91 1.57 -19.72
C GLU A 20 -30.68 0.87 -18.37
N MET A 21 -31.61 0.01 -17.96
CA MET A 21 -31.48 -0.76 -16.71
C MET A 21 -30.44 -1.88 -16.84
N LYS A 22 -30.37 -2.55 -17.99
CA LYS A 22 -29.33 -3.56 -18.27
C LYS A 22 -27.94 -2.94 -18.20
N THR A 23 -27.74 -1.80 -18.84
CA THR A 23 -26.45 -1.08 -18.82
C THR A 23 -26.12 -0.55 -17.43
N GLN A 24 -27.10 -0.04 -16.68
CA GLN A 24 -26.90 0.39 -15.28
C GLN A 24 -26.50 -0.77 -14.36
N VAL A 25 -27.10 -1.94 -14.49
CA VAL A 25 -26.72 -3.12 -13.70
C VAL A 25 -25.30 -3.55 -14.06
N LEU A 26 -25.01 -3.71 -15.36
CA LEU A 26 -23.70 -4.13 -15.86
C LEU A 26 -22.59 -3.15 -15.47
N SER A 27 -22.86 -1.85 -15.43
CA SER A 27 -21.87 -0.83 -15.08
C SER A 27 -21.42 -0.89 -13.63
N ASN A 28 -22.24 -1.47 -12.74
CA ASN A 28 -21.92 -1.65 -11.32
C ASN A 28 -21.21 -2.97 -11.04
N LEU A 29 -21.16 -3.89 -12.00
CA LEU A 29 -20.44 -5.15 -11.86
C LEU A 29 -18.92 -4.97 -12.04
N PRO A 30 -18.11 -5.83 -11.42
CA PRO A 30 -16.70 -5.96 -11.74
C PRO A 30 -16.48 -6.35 -13.21
N ALA A 31 -15.36 -5.92 -13.80
CA ALA A 31 -15.01 -6.22 -15.19
C ALA A 31 -15.04 -7.73 -15.48
N ARG A 32 -14.57 -8.56 -14.54
CA ARG A 32 -14.58 -10.02 -14.67
C ARG A 32 -16.00 -10.59 -14.79
N GLU A 33 -16.96 -10.00 -14.10
CA GLU A 33 -18.36 -10.44 -14.08
C GLU A 33 -19.08 -9.96 -15.32
N VAL A 34 -18.79 -8.75 -15.80
CA VAL A 34 -19.23 -8.28 -17.12
C VAL A 34 -18.72 -9.22 -18.22
N GLN A 35 -17.46 -9.67 -18.14
CA GLN A 35 -16.92 -10.64 -19.09
C GLN A 35 -17.57 -12.02 -18.99
N ALA A 36 -17.89 -12.49 -17.79
CA ALA A 36 -18.65 -13.72 -17.61
C ALA A 36 -20.04 -13.57 -18.24
N ALA A 37 -20.74 -12.47 -17.96
CA ALA A 37 -22.07 -12.16 -18.50
C ALA A 37 -22.08 -12.12 -20.03
N ARG A 38 -21.05 -11.52 -20.66
CA ARG A 38 -20.86 -11.49 -22.12
C ARG A 38 -20.84 -12.88 -22.77
N SER A 39 -20.43 -13.91 -22.03
CA SER A 39 -20.36 -15.29 -22.53
C SER A 39 -21.66 -16.08 -22.38
N ILE A 40 -22.65 -15.57 -21.63
CA ILE A 40 -23.88 -16.29 -21.30
C ILE A 40 -24.82 -16.36 -22.51
N CYS A 41 -25.14 -15.22 -23.14
CA CYS A 41 -26.04 -15.17 -24.29
C CYS A 41 -25.66 -14.04 -25.27
N SER A 42 -26.22 -14.08 -26.48
CA SER A 42 -25.99 -13.08 -27.53
C SER A 42 -26.51 -11.71 -27.15
N GLU A 43 -27.68 -11.63 -26.51
CA GLU A 43 -28.28 -10.33 -26.17
C GLU A 43 -27.41 -9.52 -25.18
N ILE A 44 -26.90 -10.17 -24.12
CA ILE A 44 -25.98 -9.52 -23.18
C ILE A 44 -24.67 -9.13 -23.86
N ARG A 45 -24.19 -9.95 -24.79
CA ARG A 45 -23.00 -9.65 -25.58
C ARG A 45 -23.21 -8.41 -26.44
N ASP A 46 -24.35 -8.30 -27.11
CA ASP A 46 -24.68 -7.16 -27.96
C ASP A 46 -24.79 -5.88 -27.12
N VAL A 47 -25.38 -5.97 -25.92
CA VAL A 47 -25.41 -4.85 -24.96
C VAL A 47 -24.01 -4.44 -24.51
N ILE A 48 -23.09 -5.38 -24.27
CA ILE A 48 -21.72 -5.06 -23.80
C ILE A 48 -20.85 -4.52 -24.94
N ASP A 49 -20.99 -5.07 -26.14
CA ASP A 49 -20.17 -4.77 -27.30
C ASP A 49 -20.70 -3.56 -28.11
N ALA A 50 -21.90 -3.06 -27.81
CA ALA A 50 -22.48 -1.89 -28.46
C ALA A 50 -21.59 -0.63 -28.30
N THR A 51 -21.63 0.24 -29.32
CA THR A 51 -20.76 1.43 -29.40
C THR A 51 -20.93 2.38 -28.21
N GLY A 52 -22.14 2.49 -27.64
CA GLY A 52 -22.44 3.31 -26.46
C GLY A 52 -21.96 2.71 -25.12
N SER A 53 -21.64 1.42 -25.10
CA SER A 53 -21.31 0.67 -23.88
C SER A 53 -19.96 1.05 -23.30
N ARG A 54 -19.08 1.65 -24.11
CA ARG A 54 -17.87 2.31 -23.63
C ARG A 54 -18.19 3.38 -22.58
N VAL A 55 -19.20 4.20 -22.82
CA VAL A 55 -19.58 5.30 -21.92
C VAL A 55 -20.36 4.77 -20.73
N LEU A 56 -21.30 3.85 -20.97
CA LEU A 56 -22.25 3.43 -19.94
C LEU A 56 -21.74 2.31 -19.03
N ILE A 57 -20.85 1.44 -19.50
CA ILE A 57 -20.36 0.27 -18.74
C ILE A 57 -18.86 0.39 -18.45
N HIS A 58 -18.04 0.59 -19.48
CA HIS A 58 -16.58 0.54 -19.32
C HIS A 58 -16.01 1.74 -18.55
N ASN A 59 -16.51 2.96 -18.80
CA ASN A 59 -16.06 4.16 -18.11
C ASN A 59 -16.31 4.11 -16.58
N PRO A 60 -17.50 3.71 -16.09
CA PRO A 60 -17.73 3.52 -14.65
C PRO A 60 -16.77 2.51 -14.00
N ILE A 61 -16.53 1.37 -14.65
CA ILE A 61 -15.58 0.36 -14.12
C ILE A 61 -14.16 0.93 -14.07
N ARG A 62 -13.73 1.60 -15.15
CA ARG A 62 -12.44 2.29 -15.22
C ARG A 62 -12.31 3.32 -14.09
N ALA A 63 -13.30 4.19 -13.92
CA ALA A 63 -13.30 5.22 -12.88
C ALA A 63 -13.17 4.63 -11.48
N ARG A 64 -13.87 3.52 -11.18
CA ARG A 64 -13.72 2.82 -9.90
C ARG A 64 -12.32 2.25 -9.71
N ALA A 65 -11.75 1.63 -10.74
CA ALA A 65 -10.41 1.05 -10.68
C ALA A 65 -9.33 2.13 -10.48
N GLU A 66 -9.42 3.25 -11.20
CA GLU A 66 -8.52 4.40 -11.01
C GLU A 66 -8.69 5.03 -9.63
N ALA A 67 -9.92 5.21 -9.16
CA ALA A 67 -10.20 5.72 -7.81
C ALA A 67 -9.57 4.83 -6.73
N LYS A 68 -9.64 3.50 -6.89
CA LYS A 68 -9.00 2.55 -5.99
C LYS A 68 -7.47 2.66 -5.99
N ILE A 69 -6.84 2.75 -7.16
CA ILE A 69 -5.38 2.93 -7.26
C ILE A 69 -4.95 4.27 -6.62
N ASN A 70 -5.71 5.33 -6.87
CA ASN A 70 -5.47 6.63 -6.27
C ASN A 70 -5.63 6.60 -4.75
N GLU A 71 -6.65 5.92 -4.23
CA GLU A 71 -6.83 5.69 -2.79
C GLU A 71 -5.62 4.95 -2.20
N GLU A 72 -5.16 3.90 -2.88
CA GLU A 72 -4.02 3.10 -2.46
C GLU A 72 -2.72 3.92 -2.37
N LEU A 73 -2.52 4.86 -3.29
CA LEU A 73 -1.32 5.69 -3.38
C LEU A 73 -1.41 6.98 -2.57
N ARG A 74 -2.62 7.42 -2.20
CA ARG A 74 -2.85 8.70 -1.53
C ARG A 74 -1.98 8.85 -0.28
N ALA A 75 -1.95 7.86 0.59
CA ALA A 75 -1.17 7.93 1.82
C ALA A 75 0.36 7.96 1.58
N LEU A 76 0.84 7.47 0.44
CA LEU A 76 2.26 7.32 0.15
C LEU A 76 2.84 8.50 -0.63
N MET A 77 2.05 9.09 -1.52
CA MET A 77 2.56 9.96 -2.58
C MET A 77 1.90 11.33 -2.65
N TRP A 78 0.95 11.63 -1.77
CA TRP A 78 0.25 12.91 -1.83
C TRP A 78 1.19 14.07 -1.51
N TYR A 79 1.08 15.13 -2.32
CA TYR A 79 1.81 16.38 -2.15
C TYR A 79 0.82 17.56 -2.20
N PRO A 80 0.81 18.45 -1.20
CA PRO A 80 1.60 18.41 0.04
C PRO A 80 1.13 17.27 0.97
N CYS A 81 2.06 16.55 1.59
CA CYS A 81 1.76 15.39 2.42
C CYS A 81 0.99 15.80 3.69
N PRO A 82 -0.26 15.35 3.89
CA PRO A 82 -1.05 15.76 5.05
C PRO A 82 -0.72 14.95 6.31
N LEU A 83 0.06 13.87 6.17
CA LEU A 83 0.29 12.91 7.25
C LEU A 83 1.45 13.31 8.16
N SER A 84 1.25 13.09 9.46
CA SER A 84 2.33 13.08 10.44
C SER A 84 3.34 11.99 10.11
N LEU A 85 4.57 12.09 10.65
CA LEU A 85 5.59 11.05 10.47
C LEU A 85 5.08 9.67 10.92
N ARG A 86 4.37 9.61 12.06
CA ARG A 86 3.76 8.38 12.59
C ARG A 86 2.81 7.77 11.57
N ASP A 87 1.82 8.54 11.12
CA ASP A 87 0.75 8.02 10.25
C ASP A 87 1.27 7.65 8.87
N TYR A 88 2.28 8.37 8.38
CA TYR A 88 2.97 8.05 7.14
C TYR A 88 3.72 6.71 7.25
N VAL A 89 4.47 6.49 8.34
CA VAL A 89 5.19 5.23 8.59
C VAL A 89 4.22 4.07 8.76
N PHE A 90 3.10 4.25 9.49
CA PHE A 90 2.09 3.21 9.64
C PHE A 90 1.39 2.91 8.30
N SER A 91 1.22 3.89 7.42
CA SER A 91 0.70 3.66 6.07
C SER A 91 1.65 2.79 5.23
N PHE A 92 2.96 2.97 5.38
CA PHE A 92 3.97 2.07 4.80
C PHE A 92 3.91 0.67 5.38
N GLN A 93 3.89 0.57 6.70
CA GLN A 93 3.85 -0.72 7.40
C GLN A 93 2.55 -1.48 7.11
N LYS A 94 1.42 -0.81 6.89
CA LYS A 94 0.17 -1.47 6.49
C LYS A 94 0.33 -2.32 5.23
N ARG A 95 1.19 -1.90 4.30
CA ARG A 95 1.48 -2.63 3.06
C ARG A 95 2.63 -3.62 3.22
N ARG A 96 3.69 -3.20 3.91
CA ARG A 96 4.93 -3.97 4.03
C ARG A 96 4.99 -4.92 5.21
N GLY A 97 4.03 -4.77 6.11
CA GLY A 97 3.85 -5.54 7.33
C GLY A 97 4.93 -5.37 8.37
N ILE A 98 4.68 -6.04 9.49
CA ILE A 98 5.62 -6.22 10.58
C ILE A 98 6.18 -7.63 10.48
N TRP A 99 7.51 -7.74 10.50
CA TRP A 99 8.21 -9.01 10.32
C TRP A 99 8.79 -9.51 11.64
N LYS A 100 8.95 -10.82 11.78
CA LYS A 100 9.65 -11.40 12.94
C LYS A 100 11.06 -10.82 13.09
N HIS A 101 11.79 -10.76 11.97
CA HIS A 101 13.15 -10.21 11.93
C HIS A 101 13.13 -8.66 11.98
N PRO A 102 13.76 -8.02 12.99
CA PRO A 102 13.72 -6.57 13.16
C PRO A 102 14.22 -5.76 11.95
N LEU A 103 15.30 -6.21 11.28
CA LEU A 103 15.83 -5.53 10.09
C LEU A 103 14.83 -5.41 8.93
N LYS A 104 13.93 -6.39 8.74
CA LYS A 104 12.95 -6.35 7.65
C LYS A 104 11.93 -5.23 7.90
N THR A 105 11.45 -5.11 9.14
CA THR A 105 10.56 -4.02 9.56
C THR A 105 11.29 -2.67 9.50
N GLY A 106 12.52 -2.61 10.00
CA GLY A 106 13.35 -1.40 10.01
C GLY A 106 13.62 -0.83 8.61
N PHE A 107 13.81 -1.69 7.60
CA PHE A 107 14.01 -1.22 6.23
C PHE A 107 12.80 -0.44 5.70
N ALA A 108 11.57 -0.94 5.87
CA ALA A 108 10.37 -0.24 5.41
C ALA A 108 10.20 1.11 6.14
N ILE A 109 10.48 1.13 7.45
CA ILE A 109 10.46 2.37 8.26
C ILE A 109 11.48 3.37 7.71
N LYS A 110 12.72 2.95 7.44
CA LYS A 110 13.77 3.83 6.91
C LYS A 110 13.38 4.42 5.56
N VAL A 111 12.80 3.63 4.66
CA VAL A 111 12.33 4.15 3.37
C VAL A 111 11.17 5.13 3.55
N ALA A 112 10.23 4.85 4.46
CA ALA A 112 9.15 5.77 4.79
C ALA A 112 9.71 7.11 5.30
N SER A 113 10.69 7.09 6.21
CA SER A 113 11.34 8.30 6.73
C SER A 113 12.03 9.11 5.62
N ILE A 114 12.71 8.45 4.66
CA ILE A 114 13.32 9.13 3.51
C ILE A 114 12.27 9.82 2.65
N GLN A 115 11.17 9.12 2.34
CA GLN A 115 10.13 9.67 1.46
C GLN A 115 9.36 10.81 2.15
N TRP A 116 9.01 10.65 3.43
CA TRP A 116 8.36 11.70 4.20
C TRP A 116 9.22 12.96 4.29
N ALA A 117 10.53 12.81 4.55
CA ALA A 117 11.47 13.92 4.55
C ALA A 117 11.49 14.65 3.20
N LYS A 118 11.59 13.91 2.08
CA LYS A 118 11.57 14.50 0.74
C LYS A 118 10.28 15.28 0.46
N LEU A 119 9.12 14.74 0.85
CA LEU A 119 7.84 15.42 0.68
C LEU A 119 7.80 16.71 1.50
N LYS A 120 8.10 16.63 2.81
CA LYS A 120 8.01 17.78 3.72
C LYS A 120 9.03 18.88 3.43
N MET A 121 10.28 18.51 3.17
CA MET A 121 11.31 19.48 2.81
C MET A 121 11.08 20.08 1.42
N GLY A 122 10.43 19.34 0.53
CA GLY A 122 9.98 19.83 -0.78
C GLY A 122 8.88 20.89 -0.66
N GLU A 123 7.96 20.75 0.30
CA GLU A 123 6.91 21.74 0.58
C GLU A 123 7.48 23.10 1.01
N THR A 124 8.61 23.08 1.71
CA THR A 124 9.30 24.29 2.20
C THR A 124 10.49 24.71 1.34
N GLU A 125 10.64 24.11 0.15
CA GLU A 125 11.76 24.34 -0.80
C GLU A 125 13.15 24.30 -0.13
N THR A 126 13.29 23.47 0.90
CA THR A 126 14.51 23.44 1.71
C THR A 126 15.57 22.55 1.07
N ALA A 127 16.54 23.18 0.41
CA ALA A 127 17.70 22.50 -0.14
C ALA A 127 18.74 22.20 0.95
N VAL A 128 19.21 20.96 1.01
CA VAL A 128 20.32 20.52 1.86
C VAL A 128 21.25 19.63 1.04
N ASP A 129 22.52 19.58 1.43
CA ASP A 129 23.46 18.63 0.86
C ASP A 129 23.12 17.18 1.29
N GLN A 130 23.64 16.19 0.55
CA GLN A 130 23.35 14.78 0.79
C GLN A 130 23.77 14.32 2.20
N GLN A 131 24.88 14.83 2.74
CA GLN A 131 25.36 14.41 4.05
C GLN A 131 24.44 14.92 5.16
N THR A 132 23.97 16.16 5.04
CA THR A 132 22.97 16.73 5.96
C THR A 132 21.65 15.98 5.85
N PHE A 133 21.19 15.69 4.62
CA PHE A 133 19.98 14.91 4.39
C PHE A 133 20.06 13.52 5.04
N ASP A 134 21.18 12.82 4.90
CA ASP A 134 21.37 11.48 5.49
C ASP A 134 21.29 11.53 7.03
N LYS A 135 21.85 12.56 7.66
CA LYS A 135 21.76 12.72 9.12
C LYS A 135 20.32 13.01 9.56
N ILE A 136 19.60 13.90 8.86
CA ILE A 136 18.18 14.19 9.10
C ILE A 136 17.36 12.90 9.02
N VAL A 137 17.54 12.12 7.95
CA VAL A 137 16.83 10.86 7.74
C VAL A 137 17.10 9.86 8.87
N ASN A 138 18.33 9.78 9.39
CA ASN A 138 18.63 8.88 10.50
C ASN A 138 17.95 9.32 11.81
N SER A 139 17.83 10.63 12.06
CA SER A 139 17.05 11.14 13.19
C SER A 139 15.56 10.82 13.04
N LEU A 140 15.00 11.03 11.85
CA LEU A 140 13.61 10.67 11.54
C LEU A 140 13.37 9.16 11.63
N PHE A 141 14.34 8.35 11.21
CA PHE A 141 14.28 6.90 11.32
C PHE A 141 14.23 6.44 12.78
N LEU A 142 15.01 7.07 13.68
CA LEU A 142 14.93 6.78 15.12
C LEU A 142 13.52 7.10 15.67
N ILE A 143 13.00 8.29 15.38
CA ILE A 143 11.67 8.71 15.83
C ILE A 143 10.58 7.76 15.30
N ALA A 144 10.67 7.39 14.02
CA ALA A 144 9.75 6.43 13.41
C ALA A 144 9.86 5.03 14.04
N CYS A 145 11.07 4.59 14.40
CA CYS A 145 11.29 3.33 15.12
C CYS A 145 10.67 3.36 16.53
N LEU A 146 10.66 4.50 17.23
CA LEU A 146 9.96 4.61 18.52
C LEU A 146 8.46 4.30 18.37
N PHE A 147 7.79 4.91 17.39
CA PHE A 147 6.37 4.65 17.14
C PHE A 147 6.08 3.21 16.70
N ALA A 148 6.87 2.69 15.77
CA ALA A 148 6.74 1.30 15.34
C ALA A 148 6.98 0.32 16.49
N HIS A 149 7.95 0.61 17.37
CA HIS A 149 8.23 -0.23 18.53
C HIS A 149 7.09 -0.20 19.54
N ALA A 150 6.58 0.99 19.89
CA ALA A 150 5.45 1.14 20.80
C ALA A 150 4.20 0.41 20.26
N HIS A 151 3.97 0.50 18.96
CA HIS A 151 2.88 -0.21 18.29
C HIS A 151 3.09 -1.74 18.34
N ASP A 152 4.27 -2.21 17.97
CA ASP A 152 4.62 -3.64 17.97
C ASP A 152 4.41 -4.26 19.36
N GLU A 153 4.85 -3.57 20.43
CA GLU A 153 4.69 -4.04 21.81
C GLU A 153 3.23 -4.07 22.28
N THR A 154 2.43 -3.10 21.84
CA THR A 154 1.04 -2.93 22.30
C THR A 154 0.08 -3.86 21.58
N TYR A 155 0.30 -4.09 20.29
CA TYR A 155 -0.62 -4.82 19.40
C TYR A 155 -0.17 -6.25 19.08
N TYR A 156 1.13 -6.58 19.22
CA TYR A 156 1.66 -7.94 18.96
C TYR A 156 2.54 -8.44 20.11
N PRO A 157 1.95 -8.78 21.29
CA PRO A 157 2.70 -9.24 22.44
C PRO A 157 3.52 -10.52 22.18
N GLU A 158 3.04 -11.39 21.30
CA GLU A 158 3.77 -12.60 20.88
C GLU A 158 5.09 -12.25 20.17
N LEU A 159 5.07 -11.22 19.32
CA LEU A 159 6.24 -10.73 18.61
C LEU A 159 7.24 -10.07 19.58
N LYS A 160 6.72 -9.34 20.57
CA LYS A 160 7.54 -8.79 21.66
C LYS A 160 8.28 -9.90 22.40
N ALA A 161 7.60 -10.98 22.77
CA ALA A 161 8.20 -12.14 23.44
C ALA A 161 9.26 -12.82 22.55
N LEU A 162 8.96 -13.03 21.27
CA LEU A 162 9.89 -13.63 20.31
C LEU A 162 11.17 -12.80 20.17
N ARG A 163 11.05 -11.48 19.99
CA ARG A 163 12.21 -10.59 19.80
C ARG A 163 12.99 -10.32 21.10
N ALA A 164 12.41 -10.59 22.26
CA ALA A 164 13.11 -10.55 23.54
C ALA A 164 13.93 -11.83 23.81
N ASN A 165 13.68 -12.91 23.07
CA ASN A 165 14.38 -14.18 23.25
C ASN A 165 15.84 -14.10 22.77
N SER A 166 16.78 -14.20 23.71
CA SER A 166 18.22 -14.15 23.47
C SER A 166 18.73 -15.25 22.53
N ASN A 167 18.03 -16.38 22.45
CA ASN A 167 18.44 -17.53 21.63
C ASN A 167 18.24 -17.29 20.12
N THR A 168 17.49 -16.25 19.73
CA THR A 168 17.21 -15.92 18.33
C THR A 168 18.24 -14.96 17.72
N GLY A 169 19.13 -14.38 18.52
CA GLY A 169 19.98 -13.25 18.10
C GLY A 169 19.21 -11.93 17.90
N PHE A 170 17.87 -11.96 17.88
CA PHE A 170 17.04 -10.77 17.68
C PHE A 170 17.09 -9.81 18.85
N ALA A 171 17.32 -10.28 20.08
CA ALA A 171 17.42 -9.40 21.25
C ALA A 171 18.56 -8.37 21.09
N ARG A 172 19.71 -8.79 20.55
CA ARG A 172 20.85 -7.88 20.29
C ARG A 172 20.54 -6.91 19.15
N LEU A 173 19.96 -7.40 18.05
CA LEU A 173 19.54 -6.55 16.93
C LEU A 173 18.46 -5.55 17.35
N ARG A 174 17.53 -5.98 18.20
CA ARG A 174 16.48 -5.14 18.78
C ARG A 174 17.09 -4.03 19.62
N ALA A 175 18.02 -4.33 20.52
CA ALA A 175 18.69 -3.30 21.32
C ALA A 175 19.45 -2.27 20.47
N LEU A 176 19.97 -2.68 19.30
CA LEU A 176 20.67 -1.78 18.38
C LEU A 176 19.74 -0.95 17.48
N LEU A 177 18.55 -1.46 17.16
CA LEU A 177 17.68 -0.91 16.11
C LEU A 177 16.37 -0.33 16.65
N MET A 178 15.95 -0.74 17.85
CA MET A 178 14.66 -0.39 18.45
C MET A 178 14.92 0.30 19.80
N PRO A 179 14.80 1.63 19.88
CA PRO A 179 15.00 2.38 21.11
C PRO A 179 13.98 2.00 22.20
N ASN A 180 14.30 2.26 23.47
CA ASN A 180 13.44 1.91 24.60
C ASN A 180 12.14 2.75 24.60
N VAL A 181 11.00 2.07 24.70
CA VAL A 181 9.65 2.69 24.69
C VAL A 181 8.78 2.17 25.83
N SER A 182 9.40 1.62 26.87
CA SER A 182 8.71 0.96 27.99
C SER A 182 7.78 1.90 28.76
N ASN A 183 8.07 3.21 28.75
CA ASN A 183 7.26 4.27 29.31
C ASN A 183 7.51 5.58 28.55
N ILE A 184 6.72 6.62 28.89
CA ILE A 184 6.80 7.91 28.20
C ILE A 184 8.11 8.66 28.47
N ASP A 185 8.74 8.47 29.62
CA ASP A 185 10.02 9.11 29.96
C ASP A 185 11.17 8.56 29.11
N GLU A 186 11.20 7.24 28.88
CA GLU A 186 12.16 6.58 27.99
C GLU A 186 11.93 7.00 26.52
N PHE A 187 10.67 7.13 26.12
CA PHE A 187 10.30 7.64 24.81
C PHE A 187 10.81 9.08 24.62
N TYR A 188 10.58 9.95 25.59
CA TYR A 188 11.08 11.33 25.55
C TYR A 188 12.60 11.41 25.61
N SER A 189 13.25 10.62 26.45
CA SER A 189 14.71 10.53 26.52
C SER A 189 15.32 10.19 25.15
N SER A 190 14.68 9.29 24.39
CA SER A 190 15.13 8.95 23.04
C SER A 190 14.93 10.09 22.03
N ILE A 191 13.85 10.87 22.16
CA ILE A 191 13.57 12.05 21.32
C ILE A 191 14.48 13.22 21.66
N ASP A 192 14.81 13.41 22.93
CA ASP A 192 15.66 14.51 23.39
C ASP A 192 17.14 14.24 23.05
N ASN A 193 17.50 12.98 22.76
CA ASN A 193 18.86 12.53 22.41
C ASN A 193 18.94 11.97 20.98
N LEU A 194 18.48 12.73 19.98
CA LEU A 194 18.57 12.29 18.57
C LEU A 194 20.03 12.13 18.10
N PRO A 195 20.27 11.25 17.12
CA PRO A 195 21.60 11.03 16.60
C PRO A 195 22.14 12.28 15.88
N PHE A 196 23.47 12.34 15.76
CA PHE A 196 24.20 13.41 15.06
C PHE A 196 24.01 14.82 15.66
N GLY A 197 23.53 14.92 16.90
CA GLY A 197 23.40 16.19 17.61
C GLY A 197 22.24 17.06 17.15
N PHE A 198 21.30 16.50 16.37
CA PHE A 198 20.08 17.22 16.00
C PHE A 198 19.14 17.37 17.19
N THR A 199 18.49 18.51 17.31
CA THR A 199 17.31 18.67 18.16
C THR A 199 16.05 18.72 17.30
N LEU A 200 14.87 18.53 17.91
CA LEU A 200 13.60 18.77 17.20
C LEU A 200 13.51 20.21 16.64
N LYS A 201 14.07 21.19 17.36
CA LYS A 201 14.16 22.59 16.89
C LYS A 201 15.02 22.72 15.65
N ASP A 202 16.09 21.94 15.53
CA ASP A 202 16.91 21.93 14.32
C ASP A 202 16.19 21.27 13.15
N LEU A 203 15.46 20.17 13.39
CA LEU A 203 14.63 19.54 12.36
C LEU A 203 13.51 20.48 11.86
N ALA A 204 12.91 21.27 12.75
CA ALA A 204 11.88 22.24 12.39
C ALA A 204 12.40 23.33 11.42
N LYS A 205 13.68 23.72 11.51
CA LYS A 205 14.31 24.66 10.56
C LYS A 205 14.34 24.11 9.13
N PHE A 206 14.25 22.78 8.97
CA PHE A 206 14.20 22.12 7.66
C PHE A 206 12.77 21.88 7.16
N GLY A 207 11.76 22.48 7.77
CA GLY A 207 10.37 22.28 7.37
C GLY A 207 9.77 20.96 7.85
N LEU A 208 10.37 20.31 8.85
CA LEU A 208 9.87 19.08 9.45
C LEU A 208 9.05 19.42 10.70
N PRO A 209 7.71 19.34 10.65
CA PRO A 209 6.85 19.77 11.75
C PRO A 209 6.80 18.70 12.83
N LEU A 210 7.82 18.65 13.68
CA LEU A 210 7.93 17.70 14.77
C LEU A 210 7.93 18.44 16.10
N ASP A 211 6.83 18.35 16.83
CA ASP A 211 6.69 18.89 18.17
C ASP A 211 6.81 17.80 19.24
N ARG A 212 7.48 18.11 20.34
CA ARG A 212 7.76 17.14 21.40
C ARG A 212 6.47 16.64 22.06
N GLU A 213 5.54 17.54 22.37
CA GLU A 213 4.28 17.21 23.04
C GLU A 213 3.36 16.42 22.10
N GLU A 214 3.29 16.80 20.82
CA GLU A 214 2.53 16.06 19.80
C GLU A 214 3.06 14.63 19.61
N LEU A 215 4.38 14.44 19.63
CA LEU A 215 5.00 13.11 19.55
C LEU A 215 4.67 12.27 20.79
N GLY A 216 4.67 12.87 21.99
CA GLY A 216 4.30 12.19 23.24
C GLY A 216 2.82 11.83 23.32
N ALA A 217 1.93 12.72 22.86
CA ALA A 217 0.51 12.45 22.71
C ALA A 217 0.29 11.27 21.75
N SER A 218 1.00 11.27 20.62
CA SER A 218 0.96 10.18 19.64
C SER A 218 1.42 8.83 20.22
N TYR A 219 2.45 8.82 21.06
CA TYR A 219 2.89 7.62 21.79
C TYR A 219 1.79 7.12 22.74
N THR A 220 1.16 8.04 23.47
CA THR A 220 0.11 7.72 24.45
C THR A 220 -1.11 7.12 23.75
N GLU A 221 -1.51 7.67 22.61
CA GLU A 221 -2.58 7.09 21.76
C GLU A 221 -2.28 5.64 21.35
N ILE A 222 -1.02 5.32 21.02
CA ILE A 222 -0.60 3.96 20.68
C ILE A 222 -0.77 3.03 21.88
N ILE A 223 -0.19 3.38 23.03
CA ILE A 223 -0.21 2.54 24.23
C ILE A 223 -1.63 2.31 24.74
N GLU A 224 -2.48 3.33 24.70
CA GLU A 224 -3.88 3.27 25.11
C GLU A 224 -4.80 2.62 24.06
N LYS A 225 -4.23 2.11 22.96
CA LYS A 225 -4.93 1.47 21.84
C LYS A 225 -5.99 2.37 21.19
N ARG A 226 -5.79 3.69 21.23
CA ARG A 226 -6.66 4.71 20.63
C ARG A 226 -6.24 5.09 19.21
N VAL A 227 -5.42 4.28 18.56
CA VAL A 227 -5.07 4.47 17.15
C VAL A 227 -6.25 4.08 16.28
N PHE A 228 -7.08 5.06 15.92
CA PHE A 228 -8.27 4.85 15.09
C PHE A 228 -7.94 4.94 13.59
N GLY A 229 -8.59 4.09 12.79
CA GLY A 229 -8.60 4.21 11.32
C GLY A 229 -7.71 3.19 10.60
N PRO A 230 -7.17 3.53 9.41
CA PRO A 230 -6.44 2.58 8.56
C PRO A 230 -5.13 2.06 9.19
N THR A 231 -4.69 2.62 10.31
CA THR A 231 -3.46 2.35 11.06
C THR A 231 -3.60 1.23 12.10
N THR A 232 -4.81 0.77 12.45
CA THR A 232 -5.04 -0.15 13.58
C THR A 232 -4.75 -1.63 13.28
N ALA A 233 -4.69 -2.03 12.02
CA ALA A 233 -4.50 -3.43 11.63
C ALA A 233 -3.35 -3.58 10.63
N ILE A 234 -2.12 -3.46 11.13
CA ILE A 234 -0.93 -3.73 10.35
C ILE A 234 -0.76 -5.26 10.22
N PRO A 235 -0.57 -5.84 9.02
CA PRO A 235 -0.35 -7.27 8.90
C PRO A 235 0.98 -7.67 9.55
N CYS A 236 0.98 -8.69 10.41
CA CYS A 236 2.18 -9.28 11.00
C CYS A 236 2.50 -10.62 10.33
N ALA A 237 3.77 -10.87 10.02
CA ALA A 237 4.20 -12.12 9.40
C ALA A 237 4.14 -13.31 10.39
N PRO A 238 3.71 -14.51 9.95
CA PRO A 238 3.31 -14.85 8.59
C PRO A 238 1.88 -14.38 8.28
N SER A 239 1.70 -13.70 7.14
CA SER A 239 0.39 -13.26 6.67
C SER A 239 0.31 -13.37 5.14
N PRO A 240 -0.79 -13.87 4.57
CA PRO A 240 -0.99 -13.89 3.11
C PRO A 240 -0.87 -12.51 2.47
N HIS A 241 -1.15 -11.43 3.21
CA HIS A 241 -1.02 -10.05 2.74
C HIS A 241 0.44 -9.62 2.51
N LEU A 242 1.40 -10.37 3.06
CA LEU A 242 2.84 -10.12 2.93
C LEU A 242 3.53 -11.13 2.02
N ALA A 243 2.76 -12.06 1.44
CA ALA A 243 3.30 -13.03 0.49
C ALA A 243 3.75 -12.30 -0.78
N ILE A 244 4.91 -12.69 -1.30
CA ILE A 244 5.46 -12.12 -2.54
C ILE A 244 4.45 -12.38 -3.67
N PRO A 245 4.01 -11.32 -4.38
CA PRO A 245 2.98 -11.47 -5.40
C PRO A 245 3.55 -12.20 -6.63
N PRO A 246 2.79 -13.13 -7.24
CA PRO A 246 3.30 -13.98 -8.33
C PRO A 246 3.35 -13.27 -9.70
N TYR A 247 2.66 -12.14 -9.86
CA TYR A 247 2.50 -11.47 -11.16
C TYR A 247 2.92 -9.99 -11.05
N VAL A 248 4.22 -9.78 -10.87
CA VAL A 248 4.84 -8.47 -10.70
C VAL A 248 5.00 -7.79 -12.05
N LEU A 249 4.50 -6.56 -12.18
CA LEU A 249 4.64 -5.77 -13.40
C LEU A 249 5.83 -4.82 -13.35
N THR A 250 5.98 -4.08 -12.26
CA THR A 250 7.04 -3.08 -12.11
C THR A 250 8.04 -3.47 -11.05
N LYS A 251 9.22 -2.85 -11.12
CA LYS A 251 10.26 -3.00 -10.11
C LYS A 251 9.72 -2.78 -8.70
N MET A 252 10.13 -3.62 -7.76
CA MET A 252 9.87 -3.47 -6.33
C MET A 252 10.97 -4.10 -5.49
N VAL A 253 10.99 -3.81 -4.19
CA VAL A 253 11.92 -4.44 -3.24
C VAL A 253 11.13 -5.30 -2.27
N TYR A 254 11.58 -6.52 -1.99
CA TYR A 254 11.03 -7.36 -0.94
C TYR A 254 12.12 -8.16 -0.22
N PHE A 255 11.76 -8.83 0.87
CA PHE A 255 12.67 -9.70 1.59
C PHE A 255 12.34 -11.16 1.31
N ASP A 256 13.18 -11.83 0.52
CA ASP A 256 13.10 -13.28 0.38
C ASP A 256 13.70 -13.94 1.63
N GLU A 257 12.97 -14.87 2.25
CA GLU A 257 13.46 -15.65 3.38
C GLU A 257 14.58 -16.62 2.99
N ARG A 258 14.73 -16.91 1.69
CA ARG A 258 15.79 -17.77 1.15
C ARG A 258 17.10 -17.01 0.91
N LEU A 259 17.04 -15.68 0.83
CA LEU A 259 18.18 -14.83 0.48
C LEU A 259 18.64 -14.05 1.72
N GLY A 260 19.45 -14.73 2.54
CA GLY A 260 20.18 -14.11 3.64
C GLY A 260 21.60 -13.73 3.21
N ASP A 261 22.17 -12.72 3.86
CA ASP A 261 23.58 -12.41 3.81
C ASP A 261 24.38 -13.64 4.24
N ILE A 262 25.31 -14.09 3.39
CA ILE A 262 26.03 -15.36 3.58
C ILE A 262 26.93 -15.32 4.82
N ILE A 263 27.36 -14.14 5.24
CA ILE A 263 28.33 -13.94 6.32
C ILE A 263 27.62 -13.73 7.67
N THR A 264 26.55 -12.93 7.66
CA THR A 264 25.86 -12.48 8.87
C THR A 264 24.53 -13.19 9.10
N GLY A 265 24.01 -13.90 8.10
CA GLY A 265 22.68 -14.52 8.13
C GLY A 265 21.52 -13.52 8.10
N ASN A 266 21.80 -12.22 8.00
CA ASN A 266 20.78 -11.17 8.02
C ASN A 266 19.98 -11.16 6.71
N PRO A 267 18.67 -10.87 6.76
CA PRO A 267 17.87 -10.76 5.55
C PRO A 267 18.33 -9.58 4.70
N LEU A 268 18.55 -9.81 3.41
CA LEU A 268 18.88 -8.75 2.46
C LEU A 268 17.64 -8.36 1.64
N PRO A 269 17.46 -7.06 1.34
CA PRO A 269 16.43 -6.65 0.41
C PRO A 269 16.77 -7.18 -0.98
N PHE A 270 15.85 -7.95 -1.56
CA PHE A 270 15.90 -8.40 -2.95
C PHE A 270 15.15 -7.42 -3.84
N ILE A 271 15.75 -7.11 -4.99
CA ILE A 271 15.13 -6.26 -6.01
C ILE A 271 14.48 -7.17 -7.03
N GLU A 272 13.16 -7.14 -7.08
CA GLU A 272 12.40 -7.72 -8.19
C GLU A 272 12.38 -6.72 -9.33
N PRO A 273 12.95 -7.03 -10.51
CA PRO A 273 13.04 -6.07 -11.61
C PRO A 273 11.67 -5.73 -12.23
N GLY A 274 10.68 -6.64 -12.12
CA GLY A 274 9.43 -6.56 -12.89
C GLY A 274 9.66 -6.79 -14.38
N ILE A 275 8.59 -6.66 -15.17
CA ILE A 275 8.61 -6.90 -16.63
C ILE A 275 8.39 -5.62 -17.46
N CYS A 276 8.07 -4.50 -16.81
CA CYS A 276 7.80 -3.23 -17.48
C CYS A 276 7.98 -2.02 -16.53
N ALA A 277 8.05 -0.83 -17.13
CA ALA A 277 7.97 0.44 -16.41
C ALA A 277 6.50 0.90 -16.26
N VAL A 278 6.24 1.81 -15.31
CA VAL A 278 4.92 2.43 -15.11
C VAL A 278 4.44 3.15 -16.36
N THR A 279 5.34 3.76 -17.12
CA THR A 279 5.02 4.42 -18.41
C THR A 279 4.42 3.45 -19.44
N GLN A 280 4.86 2.20 -19.45
CA GLN A 280 4.28 1.16 -20.32
C GLN A 280 2.90 0.71 -19.83
N ILE A 281 2.68 0.62 -18.51
CA ILE A 281 1.35 0.37 -17.94
C ILE A 281 0.37 1.47 -18.39
N LYS A 282 0.77 2.74 -18.25
CA LYS A 282 -0.02 3.89 -18.70
C LYS A 282 -0.41 3.80 -20.18
N ALA A 283 0.56 3.49 -21.03
CA ALA A 283 0.35 3.37 -22.47
C ALA A 283 -0.59 2.22 -22.83
N ILE A 284 -0.38 1.03 -22.26
CA ILE A 284 -1.18 -0.17 -22.56
C ILE A 284 -2.63 -0.01 -22.07
N LEU A 285 -2.82 0.50 -20.86
CA LEU A 285 -4.14 0.66 -20.24
C LEU A 285 -4.84 1.97 -20.64
N ASN A 286 -4.12 2.85 -21.35
CA ASN A 286 -4.57 4.18 -21.73
C ASN A 286 -5.04 4.99 -20.51
N VAL A 287 -4.17 5.12 -19.51
CA VAL A 287 -4.40 5.83 -18.24
C VAL A 287 -3.22 6.73 -17.92
N ASN A 288 -3.47 7.98 -17.55
CA ASN A 288 -2.41 8.91 -17.15
C ASN A 288 -2.27 9.02 -15.62
N SER A 289 -3.27 8.55 -14.89
CA SER A 289 -3.47 8.73 -13.45
C SER A 289 -2.57 7.87 -12.56
N ILE A 290 -1.84 6.88 -13.10
CA ILE A 290 -1.02 5.96 -12.29
C ILE A 290 0.37 6.56 -12.01
N PRO A 291 0.70 7.03 -10.81
CA PRO A 291 2.02 7.60 -10.56
C PRO A 291 3.09 6.51 -10.33
N GLU A 292 4.36 6.89 -10.31
CA GLU A 292 5.45 5.97 -9.99
C GLU A 292 5.56 5.75 -8.48
N PRO A 293 5.40 4.52 -7.96
CA PRO A 293 5.25 4.27 -6.52
C PRO A 293 6.59 4.25 -5.75
N GLY A 294 7.68 4.70 -6.37
CA GLY A 294 9.03 4.65 -5.82
C GLY A 294 9.67 3.25 -5.91
N ASN A 295 10.78 3.06 -5.18
CA ASN A 295 11.62 1.87 -5.34
C ASN A 295 11.21 0.66 -4.49
N VAL A 296 10.31 0.83 -3.51
CA VAL A 296 9.94 -0.25 -2.57
C VAL A 296 8.62 -0.91 -2.94
N PHE A 297 7.70 -0.16 -3.52
CA PHE A 297 6.40 -0.66 -3.93
C PHE A 297 6.39 -0.96 -5.43
N GLY A 298 5.56 -1.90 -5.84
CA GLY A 298 5.39 -2.25 -7.25
C GLY A 298 3.96 -2.54 -7.62
N PHE A 299 3.61 -2.28 -8.87
CA PHE A 299 2.34 -2.71 -9.42
C PHE A 299 2.37 -4.19 -9.74
N CYS A 300 1.31 -4.88 -9.32
CA CYS A 300 1.11 -6.29 -9.52
C CYS A 300 -0.30 -6.55 -10.07
N LEU A 301 -0.50 -7.73 -10.64
CA LEU A 301 -1.81 -8.23 -11.06
C LEU A 301 -2.24 -9.39 -10.16
N ARG A 302 -3.54 -9.50 -9.87
CA ARG A 302 -4.02 -10.57 -8.98
C ARG A 302 -4.06 -11.93 -9.66
N THR A 303 -4.32 -11.96 -10.97
CA THR A 303 -4.62 -13.20 -11.67
C THR A 303 -3.67 -13.47 -12.84
N ARG A 304 -3.38 -14.76 -13.08
CA ARG A 304 -2.60 -15.23 -14.23
C ARG A 304 -3.19 -14.73 -15.54
N LYS A 305 -4.53 -14.71 -15.65
CA LYS A 305 -5.24 -14.29 -16.85
C LYS A 305 -4.98 -12.82 -17.19
N ALA A 306 -5.09 -11.92 -16.22
CA ALA A 306 -4.78 -10.50 -16.41
C ALA A 306 -3.31 -10.33 -16.80
N HIS A 307 -2.40 -11.04 -16.11
CA HIS A 307 -0.97 -11.02 -16.40
C HIS A 307 -0.65 -11.47 -17.83
N SER A 308 -1.17 -12.61 -18.28
CA SER A 308 -0.95 -13.11 -19.64
C SER A 308 -1.51 -12.16 -20.71
N LEU A 309 -2.65 -11.51 -20.46
CA LEU A 309 -3.18 -10.49 -21.38
C LEU A 309 -2.27 -9.25 -21.45
N PHE A 310 -1.78 -8.79 -20.31
CA PHE A 310 -0.85 -7.67 -20.24
C PHE A 310 0.48 -7.98 -20.94
N VAL A 311 1.04 -9.16 -20.70
CA VAL A 311 2.25 -9.65 -21.38
C VAL A 311 2.04 -9.73 -22.89
N ALA A 312 0.89 -10.20 -23.36
CA ALA A 312 0.60 -10.19 -24.80
C ALA A 312 0.59 -8.77 -25.37
N ALA A 313 0.08 -7.79 -24.61
CA ALA A 313 0.06 -6.39 -25.02
C ALA A 313 1.46 -5.76 -25.06
N LEU A 314 2.33 -6.10 -24.10
CA LEU A 314 3.74 -5.72 -24.13
C LEU A 314 4.43 -6.21 -25.42
N HIS A 315 4.05 -7.38 -25.93
CA HIS A 315 4.55 -7.94 -27.19
C HIS A 315 3.76 -7.46 -28.44
N GLY A 316 3.02 -6.36 -28.34
CA GLY A 316 2.38 -5.70 -29.48
C GLY A 316 0.95 -6.12 -29.78
N ARG A 317 0.33 -7.00 -28.96
CA ARG A 317 -1.09 -7.32 -29.11
C ARG A 317 -1.94 -6.10 -28.75
N VAL A 318 -2.79 -5.67 -29.69
CA VAL A 318 -3.81 -4.65 -29.39
C VAL A 318 -4.89 -5.25 -28.51
N LEU A 319 -5.10 -4.64 -27.33
CA LEU A 319 -6.16 -5.01 -26.41
C LEU A 319 -7.45 -4.25 -26.72
N ALA A 320 -8.58 -4.97 -26.67
CA ALA A 320 -9.90 -4.35 -26.65
C ALA A 320 -10.09 -3.53 -25.36
N GLU A 321 -10.96 -2.52 -25.39
CA GLU A 321 -11.17 -1.62 -24.24
C GLU A 321 -11.61 -2.38 -22.97
N TRP A 322 -12.50 -3.36 -23.10
CA TRP A 322 -12.92 -4.19 -21.98
C TRP A 322 -11.77 -5.01 -21.37
N GLN A 323 -10.77 -5.40 -22.17
CA GLN A 323 -9.57 -6.11 -21.67
C GLN A 323 -8.70 -5.16 -20.87
N LYS A 324 -8.51 -3.92 -21.34
CA LYS A 324 -7.77 -2.88 -20.61
C LYS A 324 -8.42 -2.59 -19.26
N VAL A 325 -9.75 -2.42 -19.25
CA VAL A 325 -10.51 -2.19 -18.02
C VAL A 325 -10.43 -3.37 -17.05
N ALA A 326 -10.50 -4.61 -17.56
CA ALA A 326 -10.32 -5.80 -16.74
C ALA A 326 -8.92 -5.90 -16.11
N ILE A 327 -7.87 -5.56 -16.86
CA ILE A 327 -6.51 -5.51 -16.31
C ILE A 327 -6.39 -4.40 -15.25
N LEU A 328 -6.96 -3.22 -15.51
CA LEU A 328 -6.90 -2.09 -14.60
C LEU A 328 -7.57 -2.38 -13.24
N GLU A 329 -8.70 -3.09 -13.22
CA GLU A 329 -9.38 -3.50 -11.99
C GLU A 329 -8.58 -4.53 -11.16
N GLU A 330 -7.77 -5.35 -11.84
CA GLU A 330 -6.90 -6.36 -11.25
C GLU A 330 -5.54 -5.79 -10.82
N LEU A 331 -5.23 -4.56 -11.23
CA LEU A 331 -4.02 -3.85 -10.83
C LEU A 331 -4.10 -3.44 -9.36
N TYR A 332 -3.01 -3.61 -8.64
CA TYR A 332 -2.88 -3.15 -7.25
C TYR A 332 -1.43 -2.85 -6.93
N LEU A 333 -1.23 -2.08 -5.85
CA LEU A 333 0.10 -1.77 -5.34
C LEU A 333 0.49 -2.72 -4.20
N PHE A 334 1.61 -3.41 -4.36
CA PHE A 334 2.24 -4.23 -3.32
C PHE A 334 3.33 -3.47 -2.58
#